data_AF-A0A1G8XHT4-F1
#
_entry.id   AF-A0A1G8XHT4-F1
#
_cell.length_a   1.000
_cell.length_b   1.000
_cell.length_c   1.000
_cell.angle_alpha   90.00
_cell.angle_beta   90.00
_cell.angle_gamma   90.00
#
_symmetry.space_group_name_H-M   'P 1'
#
loop_
_entity.id
_entity.type
_entity.pdbx_description
1 polymer ?
#
loop_
_entity_poly.entity_id
_entity_poly.type
_entity_poly.pdbx_seq_one_letter_code
_entity_poly.pdbx_strand_id
1 'polypeptide(L)'
;MYMRYKIILTLGLIIQTLNGFTQEANKPLFPNGSKVCFVGNSITNNGEYYNDLWMYYATRFPNEKIHFFNCGISGDVAGGILKRMDKDILIHEPTHAVMMIGMNDVKRDLYGKKDVNEELKQKALTDYNNNTDAAVSILKKRVGNVILLKPSVYDQTAVLETPNLYGVNDALQRCAEQMHSLSEKYQTGLVDFQTVLLRINKEEQAKDPAFTIIGKDRVHPLSVGHFVMAYQFLKDTKAPQYVSKLVIGNDLAASQKASFNAEIKKQSNKNKVLTFECLEKSLPCPVKESAKKALKWLPFNDEFNISLLQVKSLERGDYNLFIDDVLIASFTDEAFSTGINLSLYQNTPQYQQSIKVMDACVKYRDTESAIRNLRFVEFNQLSGLKDQSDLTLVEQYLNKRLESLKDGGHYEYYQKQFKNYILKKNEEGEVLKKLPVLAAAIYEVNQPKPHVFKIEKKP
;
A
#
# COMPACT_ATOMS: atom_id res chain seq x y z
N MET A 1 -19.05 72.72 -14.50
CA MET A 1 -18.10 72.67 -13.37
C MET A 1 -17.97 71.20 -12.96
N TYR A 2 -16.82 70.59 -13.23
CA TYR A 2 -16.64 69.14 -13.31
C TYR A 2 -16.62 68.43 -11.95
N MET A 3 -17.37 67.33 -11.85
CA MET A 3 -17.45 66.40 -10.73
C MET A 3 -16.20 65.50 -10.73
N ARG A 4 -15.35 65.60 -9.71
CA ARG A 4 -14.13 64.79 -9.58
C ARG A 4 -14.43 63.45 -8.91
N TYR A 5 -14.37 62.38 -9.68
CA TYR A 5 -14.36 61.00 -9.18
C TYR A 5 -13.05 60.72 -8.43
N LYS A 6 -13.12 60.27 -7.18
CA LYS A 6 -11.98 59.70 -6.45
C LYS A 6 -11.79 58.26 -6.93
N ILE A 7 -10.73 58.02 -7.72
CA ILE A 7 -10.23 56.69 -8.02
C ILE A 7 -9.45 56.21 -6.78
N ILE A 8 -9.96 55.21 -6.08
CA ILE A 8 -9.23 54.49 -5.04
C ILE A 8 -8.38 53.44 -5.76
N LEU A 9 -7.07 53.68 -5.87
CA LEU A 9 -6.10 52.68 -6.27
C LEU A 9 -5.88 51.69 -5.12
N THR A 10 -6.44 50.49 -5.24
CA THR A 10 -6.12 49.37 -4.35
C THR A 10 -4.79 48.79 -4.81
N LEU A 11 -3.70 49.11 -4.10
CA LEU A 11 -2.40 48.47 -4.31
C LEU A 11 -2.50 47.02 -3.76
N GLY A 12 -2.73 46.06 -4.64
CA GLY A 12 -2.64 44.64 -4.30
C GLY A 12 -1.18 44.26 -4.09
N LEU A 13 -0.76 44.15 -2.83
CA LEU A 13 0.54 43.62 -2.46
C LEU A 13 0.52 42.10 -2.71
N ILE A 14 0.94 41.66 -3.89
CA ILE A 14 1.20 40.24 -4.15
C ILE A 14 2.50 39.90 -3.44
N ILE A 15 2.39 39.43 -2.20
CA ILE A 15 3.49 38.75 -1.52
C ILE A 15 3.63 37.40 -2.23
N GLN A 16 4.50 37.33 -3.23
CA GLN A 16 5.07 36.06 -3.65
C GLN A 16 5.93 35.57 -2.50
N THR A 17 5.39 34.69 -1.67
CA THR A 17 6.21 33.91 -0.75
C THR A 17 7.11 33.04 -1.63
N LEU A 18 8.38 33.45 -1.75
CA LEU A 18 9.47 32.53 -2.06
C LEU A 18 9.48 31.51 -0.92
N ASN A 19 8.63 30.49 -1.02
CA ASN A 19 8.80 29.27 -0.26
C ASN A 19 10.13 28.70 -0.75
N GLY A 20 11.21 29.05 -0.06
CA GLY A 20 12.40 28.22 -0.07
C GLY A 20 11.92 26.80 0.19
N PHE A 21 12.22 25.88 -0.71
CA PHE A 21 11.95 24.47 -0.50
C PHE A 21 12.70 24.07 0.77
N THR A 22 12.01 24.08 1.91
CA THR A 22 12.49 23.39 3.10
C THR A 22 12.62 21.94 2.68
N GLN A 23 13.87 21.51 2.63
CA GLN A 23 14.28 20.16 2.27
C GLN A 23 13.80 19.23 3.39
N GLU A 24 12.50 18.93 3.44
CA GLU A 24 12.01 17.83 4.26
C GLU A 24 12.78 16.59 3.80
N ALA A 25 13.57 16.05 4.73
CA ALA A 25 14.39 14.89 4.44
C ALA A 25 13.50 13.78 3.88
N ASN A 26 13.97 13.08 2.85
CA ASN A 26 13.36 11.88 2.29
C ASN A 26 13.44 10.73 3.31
N LYS A 27 12.76 10.89 4.46
CA LYS A 27 12.88 9.99 5.61
C LYS A 27 11.76 8.94 5.52
N PRO A 28 12.11 7.64 5.56
CA PRO A 28 11.09 6.60 5.59
C PRO A 28 10.37 6.60 6.95
N LEU A 29 9.09 6.21 6.94
CA LEU A 29 8.36 5.88 8.18
C LEU A 29 9.04 4.71 8.91
N PHE A 30 9.45 3.70 8.14
CA PHE A 30 10.14 2.51 8.62
C PHE A 30 11.64 2.66 8.39
N PRO A 31 12.45 2.84 9.45
CA PRO A 31 13.91 2.90 9.30
C PRO A 31 14.51 1.56 8.89
N ASN A 32 15.76 1.60 8.39
CA ASN A 32 16.54 0.42 8.01
C ASN A 32 16.52 -0.66 9.10
N GLY A 33 16.34 -1.92 8.69
CA GLY A 33 16.23 -3.06 9.60
C GLY A 33 14.84 -3.24 10.24
N SER A 34 13.86 -2.40 9.92
CA SER A 34 12.50 -2.56 10.44
C SER A 34 11.89 -3.90 10.03
N LYS A 35 11.46 -4.66 11.02
CA LYS A 35 10.53 -5.80 10.88
C LYS A 35 9.11 -5.31 11.12
N VAL A 36 8.24 -5.36 10.10
CA VAL A 36 6.88 -4.80 10.14
C VAL A 36 5.86 -5.92 9.96
N CYS A 37 5.06 -6.19 11.00
CA CYS A 37 3.99 -7.18 10.93
C CYS A 37 2.66 -6.52 10.56
N PHE A 38 2.08 -6.92 9.43
CA PHE A 38 0.74 -6.53 9.02
C PHE A 38 -0.28 -7.51 9.61
N VAL A 39 -0.92 -7.12 10.71
CA VAL A 39 -1.84 -7.95 11.49
C VAL A 39 -3.27 -7.73 11.00
N GLY A 40 -4.00 -8.80 10.72
CA GLY A 40 -5.43 -8.67 10.42
C GLY A 40 -6.14 -9.95 10.02
N ASN A 41 -7.23 -9.78 9.27
CA ASN A 41 -8.09 -10.86 8.79
C ASN A 41 -7.79 -11.26 7.32
N SER A 42 -8.80 -11.74 6.57
CA SER A 42 -8.72 -12.15 5.16
C SER A 42 -8.19 -11.06 4.22
N ILE A 43 -8.49 -9.79 4.49
CA ILE A 43 -8.07 -8.67 3.63
C ILE A 43 -6.56 -8.44 3.79
N THR A 44 -6.03 -8.58 5.00
CA THR A 44 -4.57 -8.59 5.23
C THR A 44 -3.93 -9.89 4.75
N ASN A 45 -4.61 -11.03 4.92
CA ASN A 45 -4.13 -12.35 4.47
C ASN A 45 -3.86 -12.35 2.96
N ASN A 46 -4.75 -11.74 2.15
CA ASN A 46 -4.58 -11.60 0.70
C ASN A 46 -3.23 -10.94 0.36
N GLY A 47 -2.91 -9.88 1.10
CA GLY A 47 -1.59 -9.26 1.12
C GLY A 47 -1.26 -8.28 0.02
N GLU A 48 -2.21 -7.92 -0.84
CA GLU A 48 -1.94 -6.97 -1.92
C GLU A 48 -1.58 -5.57 -1.42
N TYR A 49 -2.29 -4.99 -0.44
CA TYR A 49 -2.01 -3.60 -0.03
C TYR A 49 -0.63 -3.43 0.62
N TYR A 50 -0.16 -4.38 1.45
CA TYR A 50 1.18 -4.25 2.04
C TYR A 50 2.26 -4.59 1.01
N ASN A 51 1.95 -5.42 0.01
CA ASN A 51 2.88 -5.65 -1.10
C ASN A 51 3.03 -4.39 -1.96
N ASP A 52 1.93 -3.66 -2.20
CA ASP A 52 1.96 -2.33 -2.82
C ASP A 52 2.80 -1.33 -2.01
N LEU A 53 2.70 -1.38 -0.68
CA LEU A 53 3.60 -0.62 0.19
C LEU A 53 5.06 -1.09 0.07
N TRP A 54 5.35 -2.40 0.07
CA TRP A 54 6.73 -2.88 -0.04
C TRP A 54 7.36 -2.45 -1.35
N MET A 55 6.61 -2.50 -2.46
CA MET A 55 7.07 -1.97 -3.75
C MET A 55 7.42 -0.49 -3.67
N TYR A 56 6.58 0.34 -3.05
CA TYR A 56 6.89 1.75 -2.81
C TYR A 56 8.15 1.92 -1.97
N TYR A 57 8.27 1.24 -0.83
CA TYR A 57 9.44 1.39 0.05
C TYR A 57 10.73 0.87 -0.59
N ALA A 58 10.67 -0.27 -1.29
CA ALA A 58 11.84 -0.85 -1.95
C ALA A 58 12.35 0.02 -3.10
N THR A 59 11.46 0.70 -3.83
CA THR A 59 11.84 1.62 -4.91
C THR A 59 12.25 2.99 -4.36
N ARG A 60 11.53 3.52 -3.37
CA ARG A 60 11.77 4.86 -2.81
C ARG A 60 12.97 4.93 -1.89
N PHE A 61 13.22 3.87 -1.11
CA PHE A 61 14.29 3.84 -0.12
C PHE A 61 15.16 2.59 -0.30
N PRO A 62 15.94 2.51 -1.39
CA PRO A 62 16.64 1.28 -1.75
C PRO A 62 17.72 0.84 -0.73
N ASN A 63 18.17 1.77 0.12
CA ASN A 63 19.13 1.51 1.20
C ASN A 63 18.47 1.07 2.52
N GLU A 64 17.14 1.20 2.64
CA GLU A 64 16.39 0.87 3.85
C GLU A 64 15.88 -0.57 3.73
N LYS A 65 16.68 -1.52 4.24
CA LYS A 65 16.37 -2.95 4.23
C LYS A 65 15.33 -3.27 5.30
N ILE A 66 14.07 -3.01 4.96
CA ILE A 66 12.91 -3.36 5.78
C ILE A 66 12.39 -4.76 5.41
N HIS A 67 11.61 -5.37 6.30
CA HIS A 67 10.99 -6.66 6.06
C HIS A 67 9.53 -6.63 6.49
N PHE A 68 8.62 -6.90 5.56
CA PHE A 68 7.20 -6.99 5.87
C PHE A 68 6.79 -8.44 6.05
N PHE A 69 6.02 -8.70 7.11
CA PHE A 69 5.44 -10.01 7.41
C PHE A 69 3.92 -9.92 7.28
N ASN A 70 3.35 -10.82 6.51
CA ASN A 70 1.91 -11.00 6.51
C ASN A 70 1.49 -11.74 7.78
N CYS A 71 0.78 -11.06 8.67
CA CYS A 71 0.17 -11.63 9.87
C CYS A 71 -1.37 -11.60 9.77
N GLY A 72 -1.90 -11.65 8.55
CA GLY A 72 -3.31 -11.76 8.25
C GLY A 72 -3.79 -13.21 8.18
N ILE A 73 -4.94 -13.50 8.79
CA ILE A 73 -5.58 -14.83 8.74
C ILE A 73 -7.04 -14.70 8.29
N SER A 74 -7.44 -15.47 7.28
CA SER A 74 -8.82 -15.45 6.79
C SER A 74 -9.83 -15.78 7.88
N GLY A 75 -10.93 -15.02 7.95
CA GLY A 75 -11.99 -15.21 8.97
C GLY A 75 -11.65 -14.72 10.38
N ASP A 76 -10.44 -14.19 10.61
CA ASP A 76 -10.00 -13.80 11.95
C ASP A 76 -10.80 -12.62 12.52
N VAL A 77 -10.84 -12.58 13.86
CA VAL A 77 -11.44 -11.53 14.71
C VAL A 77 -10.39 -11.07 15.73
N ALA A 78 -10.61 -9.95 16.42
CA ALA A 78 -9.66 -9.41 17.40
C ALA A 78 -9.30 -10.43 18.51
N GLY A 79 -10.28 -11.23 18.95
CA GLY A 79 -10.03 -12.32 19.90
C GLY A 79 -9.15 -13.45 19.33
N GLY A 80 -9.15 -13.67 18.03
CA GLY A 80 -8.27 -14.64 17.36
C GLY A 80 -6.84 -14.12 17.23
N ILE A 81 -6.66 -12.83 16.92
CA ILE A 81 -5.37 -12.14 16.99
C ILE A 81 -4.71 -12.37 18.36
N LEU A 82 -5.44 -12.17 19.46
CA LEU A 82 -4.93 -12.41 20.82
C LEU A 82 -4.44 -13.85 21.01
N LYS A 83 -5.20 -14.84 20.54
CA LYS A 83 -4.86 -16.27 20.70
C LYS A 83 -3.59 -16.68 19.95
N ARG A 84 -3.33 -16.08 18.77
CA ARG A 84 -2.17 -16.41 17.94
C ARG A 84 -1.01 -15.44 18.07
N MET A 85 -1.13 -14.39 18.90
CA MET A 85 -0.19 -13.28 18.95
C MET A 85 1.27 -13.71 19.11
N ASP A 86 1.58 -14.56 20.10
CA ASP A 86 2.95 -15.01 20.30
C ASP A 86 3.46 -15.91 19.17
N LYS A 87 2.59 -16.77 18.61
CA LYS A 87 2.96 -17.82 17.65
C LYS A 87 3.04 -17.35 16.20
N ASP A 88 2.39 -16.24 15.86
CA ASP A 88 2.23 -15.79 14.46
C ASP A 88 2.56 -14.31 14.26
N ILE A 89 2.66 -13.51 15.32
CA ILE A 89 2.93 -12.07 15.22
C ILE A 89 4.26 -11.73 15.91
N LEU A 90 4.38 -12.02 17.21
CA LEU A 90 5.56 -11.66 18.00
C LEU A 90 6.75 -12.58 17.75
N ILE A 91 6.53 -13.77 17.18
CA ILE A 91 7.62 -14.67 16.72
C ILE A 91 8.55 -14.00 15.70
N HIS A 92 8.04 -12.99 14.97
CA HIS A 92 8.83 -12.22 14.01
C HIS A 92 9.67 -11.12 14.67
N GLU A 93 9.57 -10.93 15.99
CA GLU A 93 10.20 -9.84 16.74
C GLU A 93 9.96 -8.46 16.09
N PRO A 94 8.69 -8.07 15.87
CA PRO A 94 8.38 -6.87 15.12
C PRO A 94 8.94 -5.62 15.81
N THR A 95 9.53 -4.76 15.00
CA THR A 95 9.80 -3.36 15.37
C THR A 95 8.54 -2.51 15.23
N HIS A 96 7.68 -2.88 14.27
CA HIS A 96 6.44 -2.19 13.95
C HIS A 96 5.30 -3.21 13.79
N ALA A 97 4.10 -2.85 14.26
CA ALA A 97 2.88 -3.60 13.99
C ALA A 97 1.85 -2.68 13.34
N VAL A 98 1.28 -3.12 12.21
CA VAL A 98 0.22 -2.43 11.49
C VAL A 98 -1.04 -3.28 11.57
N MET A 99 -2.07 -2.84 12.31
CA MET A 99 -3.22 -3.69 12.64
C MET A 99 -4.52 -3.20 12.00
N MET A 100 -5.20 -4.10 11.27
CA MET A 100 -6.54 -3.90 10.71
C MET A 100 -7.46 -5.09 11.03
N ILE A 101 -8.55 -4.84 11.74
CA ILE A 101 -9.52 -5.88 12.15
C ILE A 101 -10.92 -5.26 12.33
N GLY A 102 -11.99 -6.06 12.34
CA GLY A 102 -13.38 -5.57 12.49
C GLY A 102 -14.39 -6.23 11.55
N MET A 103 -14.01 -6.53 10.30
CA MET A 103 -14.93 -7.05 9.25
C MET A 103 -15.67 -8.34 9.66
N ASN A 104 -15.02 -9.22 10.43
CA ASN A 104 -15.64 -10.44 10.93
C ASN A 104 -16.18 -10.27 12.35
N ASP A 105 -15.61 -9.36 13.13
CA ASP A 105 -15.99 -9.08 14.51
C ASP A 105 -17.43 -8.60 14.64
N VAL A 106 -17.92 -7.85 13.64
CA VAL A 106 -19.30 -7.40 13.60
C VAL A 106 -20.30 -8.55 13.46
N LYS A 107 -19.89 -9.78 13.10
CA LYS A 107 -20.78 -10.93 12.86
C LYS A 107 -21.90 -10.60 11.86
N ARG A 108 -21.49 -10.46 10.60
CA ARG A 108 -22.32 -9.96 9.49
C ARG A 108 -23.67 -10.68 9.33
N ASP A 109 -23.74 -11.96 9.68
CA ASP A 109 -24.95 -12.79 9.64
C ASP A 109 -26.06 -12.38 10.64
N LEU A 110 -25.76 -11.49 11.57
CA LEU A 110 -26.72 -10.83 12.47
C LEU A 110 -27.49 -9.67 11.80
N TYR A 111 -27.15 -9.31 10.56
CA TYR A 111 -27.69 -8.18 9.81
C TYR A 111 -28.51 -8.66 8.60
N GLY A 112 -29.29 -7.75 7.99
CA GLY A 112 -30.11 -8.04 6.80
C GLY A 112 -31.32 -8.96 7.01
N LYS A 113 -31.59 -9.43 8.23
CA LYS A 113 -32.74 -10.27 8.59
C LYS A 113 -33.86 -9.44 9.23
N LYS A 114 -35.12 -9.93 9.14
CA LYS A 114 -36.29 -9.27 9.75
C LYS A 114 -36.30 -9.38 11.29
N ASP A 115 -35.89 -10.52 11.83
CA ASP A 115 -35.83 -10.76 13.28
C ASP A 115 -34.42 -10.51 13.80
N VAL A 116 -34.14 -9.23 14.04
CA VAL A 116 -32.82 -8.75 14.42
C VAL A 116 -32.58 -8.94 15.91
N ASN A 117 -31.50 -9.66 16.27
CA ASN A 117 -31.08 -9.76 17.67
C ASN A 117 -30.07 -8.65 18.00
N GLU A 118 -30.58 -7.51 18.47
CA GLU A 118 -29.76 -6.34 18.85
C GLU A 118 -28.82 -6.61 20.03
N GLU A 119 -29.20 -7.51 20.95
CA GLU A 119 -28.32 -7.92 22.06
C GLU A 119 -27.06 -8.62 21.55
N LEU A 120 -27.19 -9.53 20.56
CA LEU A 120 -26.05 -10.21 19.96
C LEU A 120 -25.15 -9.25 19.15
N LYS A 121 -25.72 -8.27 18.46
CA LYS A 121 -24.94 -7.22 17.76
C LYS A 121 -24.16 -6.37 18.75
N GLN A 122 -24.82 -5.92 19.82
CA GLN A 122 -24.18 -5.11 20.84
C GLN A 122 -23.10 -5.93 21.57
N LYS A 123 -23.34 -7.21 21.83
CA LYS A 123 -22.32 -8.13 22.35
C LYS A 123 -21.13 -8.25 21.41
N ALA A 124 -21.34 -8.40 20.10
CA ALA A 124 -20.26 -8.50 19.13
C ALA A 124 -19.36 -7.25 19.14
N LEU A 125 -19.94 -6.06 19.22
CA LEU A 125 -19.21 -4.79 19.32
C LEU A 125 -18.50 -4.61 20.67
N THR A 126 -19.12 -5.03 21.78
CA THR A 126 -18.46 -5.05 23.10
C THR A 126 -17.25 -6.00 23.09
N ASP A 127 -17.40 -7.21 22.53
CA ASP A 127 -16.32 -8.17 22.40
C ASP A 127 -15.19 -7.60 21.51
N TYR A 128 -15.52 -6.93 20.41
CA TYR A 128 -14.55 -6.22 19.56
C TYR A 128 -13.78 -5.14 20.35
N ASN A 129 -14.48 -4.27 21.08
CA ASN A 129 -13.86 -3.19 21.85
C ASN A 129 -12.87 -3.74 22.89
N ASN A 130 -13.30 -4.76 23.65
CA ASN A 130 -12.48 -5.38 24.68
C ASN A 130 -11.24 -6.07 24.10
N ASN A 131 -11.42 -6.85 23.04
CA ASN A 131 -10.33 -7.61 22.44
C ASN A 131 -9.33 -6.70 21.71
N THR A 132 -9.79 -5.64 21.05
CA THR A 132 -8.90 -4.68 20.38
C THR A 132 -8.12 -3.85 21.39
N ASP A 133 -8.75 -3.40 22.48
CA ASP A 133 -8.02 -2.72 23.56
C ASP A 133 -6.91 -3.60 24.14
N ALA A 134 -7.23 -4.86 24.45
CA ALA A 134 -6.25 -5.83 24.95
C ALA A 134 -5.13 -6.09 23.93
N ALA A 135 -5.46 -6.27 22.65
CA ALA A 135 -4.47 -6.52 21.61
C ALA A 135 -3.51 -5.33 21.42
N VAL A 136 -4.04 -4.11 21.35
CA VAL A 136 -3.23 -2.89 21.23
C VAL A 136 -2.38 -2.67 22.48
N SER A 137 -2.93 -2.92 23.67
CA SER A 137 -2.18 -2.84 24.94
C SER A 137 -0.95 -3.76 24.94
N ILE A 138 -1.11 -5.01 24.49
CA ILE A 138 0.00 -5.97 24.41
C ILE A 138 1.01 -5.52 23.35
N LEU A 139 0.55 -5.16 22.14
CA LEU A 139 1.43 -4.70 21.07
C LEU A 139 2.26 -3.49 21.51
N LYS A 140 1.65 -2.48 22.15
CA LYS A 140 2.38 -1.30 22.65
C LYS A 140 3.42 -1.59 23.70
N LYS A 141 3.26 -2.66 24.48
CA LYS A 141 4.25 -3.10 25.47
C LYS A 141 5.39 -3.91 24.86
N ARG A 142 5.18 -4.51 23.69
CA ARG A 142 6.06 -5.53 23.10
C ARG A 142 6.67 -5.13 21.76
N VAL A 143 6.17 -4.07 21.13
CA VAL A 143 6.53 -3.60 19.79
C VAL A 143 6.83 -2.10 19.86
N GLY A 144 7.92 -1.67 19.22
CA GLY A 144 8.40 -0.29 19.32
C GLY A 144 7.40 0.74 18.79
N ASN A 145 6.71 0.42 17.69
CA ASN A 145 5.71 1.30 17.09
C ASN A 145 4.48 0.52 16.61
N VAL A 146 3.30 1.12 16.78
CA VAL A 146 2.02 0.54 16.40
C VAL A 146 1.29 1.55 15.52
N ILE A 147 0.73 1.07 14.41
CA ILE A 147 -0.14 1.83 13.52
C ILE A 147 -1.47 1.09 13.44
N LEU A 148 -2.55 1.78 13.78
CA LEU A 148 -3.90 1.26 13.67
C LEU A 148 -4.50 1.67 12.34
N LEU A 149 -5.21 0.75 11.71
CA LEU A 149 -5.93 1.00 10.47
C LEU A 149 -7.42 0.94 10.79
N LYS A 150 -8.17 1.99 10.45
CA LYS A 150 -9.64 1.87 10.42
C LYS A 150 -10.01 0.73 9.45
N PRO A 151 -10.89 -0.21 9.82
CA PRO A 151 -11.20 -1.35 8.98
C PRO A 151 -11.75 -0.89 7.63
N SER A 152 -11.46 -1.64 6.56
CA SER A 152 -12.11 -1.42 5.27
C SER A 152 -13.64 -1.54 5.39
N VAL A 153 -14.35 -1.06 4.37
CA VAL A 153 -15.81 -0.97 4.40
C VAL A 153 -16.49 -2.21 3.85
N TYR A 154 -17.72 -2.43 4.31
CA TYR A 154 -18.65 -3.34 3.66
C TYR A 154 -19.51 -2.52 2.69
N ASP A 155 -19.57 -2.93 1.42
CA ASP A 155 -20.31 -2.18 0.41
C ASP A 155 -21.82 -2.45 0.51
N GLN A 156 -22.49 -1.66 1.35
CA GLN A 156 -23.94 -1.73 1.53
C GLN A 156 -24.74 -0.84 0.56
N THR A 157 -24.10 -0.22 -0.44
CA THR A 157 -24.74 0.75 -1.34
C THR A 157 -24.77 0.30 -2.79
N ALA A 158 -23.83 -0.55 -3.24
CA ALA A 158 -23.86 -1.12 -4.58
C ALA A 158 -25.09 -2.01 -4.83
N VAL A 159 -25.65 -1.94 -6.03
CA VAL A 159 -26.68 -2.85 -6.55
C VAL A 159 -25.99 -4.09 -7.12
N LEU A 160 -25.97 -5.17 -6.35
CA LEU A 160 -25.25 -6.42 -6.68
C LEU A 160 -26.17 -7.63 -6.48
N GLU A 161 -25.87 -8.72 -7.18
CA GLU A 161 -26.53 -10.02 -6.99
C GLU A 161 -26.36 -10.56 -5.56
N THR A 162 -25.18 -10.34 -4.95
CA THR A 162 -24.93 -10.72 -3.56
C THR A 162 -25.87 -9.97 -2.63
N PRO A 163 -26.69 -10.69 -1.82
CA PRO A 163 -27.63 -10.08 -0.88
C PRO A 163 -26.95 -9.06 0.04
N ASN A 164 -27.66 -7.97 0.32
CA ASN A 164 -27.14 -6.90 1.16
C ASN A 164 -27.53 -7.10 2.62
N LEU A 165 -26.52 -7.26 3.48
CA LEU A 165 -26.65 -7.27 4.93
C LEU A 165 -26.63 -5.83 5.47
N TYR A 166 -27.74 -5.11 5.29
CA TYR A 166 -27.86 -3.71 5.74
C TYR A 166 -27.54 -3.55 7.24
N GLY A 167 -26.73 -2.54 7.56
CA GLY A 167 -26.25 -2.24 8.91
C GLY A 167 -24.86 -2.76 9.23
N VAL A 168 -24.28 -3.61 8.38
CA VAL A 168 -22.90 -4.09 8.57
C VAL A 168 -21.89 -2.95 8.51
N ASN A 169 -22.00 -2.05 7.53
CA ASN A 169 -21.04 -0.95 7.43
C ASN A 169 -21.22 0.08 8.55
N ASP A 170 -22.43 0.23 9.08
CA ASP A 170 -22.70 1.10 10.23
C ASP A 170 -22.00 0.57 11.49
N ALA A 171 -21.99 -0.75 11.67
CA ALA A 171 -21.20 -1.41 12.72
C ALA A 171 -19.69 -1.26 12.50
N LEU A 172 -19.23 -1.30 11.23
CA LEU A 172 -17.83 -1.06 10.89
C LEU A 172 -17.39 0.39 11.09
N GLN A 173 -18.30 1.37 10.98
CA GLN A 173 -18.02 2.75 11.37
C GLN A 173 -17.77 2.83 12.89
N ARG A 174 -18.58 2.16 13.72
CA ARG A 174 -18.31 2.05 15.16
C ARG A 174 -16.96 1.38 15.45
N CYS A 175 -16.58 0.38 14.65
CA CYS A 175 -15.27 -0.26 14.75
C CYS A 175 -14.11 0.70 14.40
N ALA A 176 -14.31 1.59 13.42
CA ALA A 176 -13.35 2.61 13.04
C ALA A 176 -13.19 3.69 14.12
N GLU A 177 -14.28 4.12 14.74
CA GLU A 177 -14.21 5.05 15.88
C GLU A 177 -13.46 4.46 17.07
N GLN A 178 -13.66 3.16 17.35
CA GLN A 178 -12.84 2.48 18.36
C GLN A 178 -11.34 2.49 18.01
N MET A 179 -10.96 2.24 16.74
CA MET A 179 -9.55 2.33 16.34
C MET A 179 -8.99 3.74 16.50
N HIS A 180 -9.81 4.77 16.23
CA HIS A 180 -9.44 6.15 16.49
C HIS A 180 -9.23 6.40 18.00
N SER A 181 -10.19 6.04 18.85
CA SER A 181 -10.06 6.19 20.31
C SER A 181 -8.87 5.41 20.88
N LEU A 182 -8.59 4.20 20.37
CA LEU A 182 -7.41 3.44 20.76
C LEU A 182 -6.11 4.14 20.32
N SER A 183 -6.10 4.78 19.15
CA SER A 183 -4.92 5.51 18.68
C SER A 183 -4.60 6.71 19.57
N GLU A 184 -5.61 7.41 20.07
CA GLU A 184 -5.43 8.49 21.04
C GLU A 184 -4.98 7.94 22.40
N LYS A 185 -5.68 6.92 22.92
CA LYS A 185 -5.40 6.28 24.22
C LYS A 185 -3.96 5.75 24.29
N TYR A 186 -3.50 5.11 23.23
CA TYR A 186 -2.21 4.40 23.18
C TYR A 186 -1.13 5.14 22.40
N GLN A 187 -1.42 6.35 21.90
CA GLN A 187 -0.51 7.17 21.10
C GLN A 187 0.12 6.36 19.95
N THR A 188 -0.74 5.85 19.07
CA THR A 188 -0.35 5.07 17.89
C THR A 188 -0.44 5.92 16.63
N GLY A 189 0.18 5.47 15.54
CA GLY A 189 -0.24 5.95 14.21
C GLY A 189 -1.69 5.53 13.92
N LEU A 190 -2.37 6.29 13.07
CA LEU A 190 -3.72 5.96 12.59
C LEU A 190 -3.80 6.22 11.08
N VAL A 191 -4.44 5.30 10.34
CA VAL A 191 -4.72 5.44 8.91
C VAL A 191 -6.22 5.21 8.66
N ASP A 192 -6.82 6.04 7.81
CA ASP A 192 -8.25 6.01 7.51
C ASP A 192 -8.54 5.47 6.11
N PHE A 193 -8.67 4.16 5.99
CA PHE A 193 -9.11 3.54 4.73
C PHE A 193 -10.59 3.77 4.42
N GLN A 194 -11.44 3.99 5.42
CA GLN A 194 -12.89 4.08 5.19
C GLN A 194 -13.25 5.30 4.35
N THR A 195 -12.68 6.45 4.70
CA THR A 195 -13.02 7.72 4.06
C THR A 195 -12.79 7.67 2.55
N VAL A 196 -11.62 7.19 2.11
CA VAL A 196 -11.29 7.12 0.67
C VAL A 196 -12.12 6.07 -0.07
N LEU A 197 -12.37 4.91 0.55
CA LEU A 197 -13.13 3.83 -0.08
C LEU A 197 -14.61 4.21 -0.23
N LEU A 198 -15.21 4.83 0.79
CA LEU A 198 -16.59 5.33 0.73
C LEU A 198 -16.76 6.45 -0.29
N ARG A 199 -15.80 7.37 -0.38
CA ARG A 199 -15.82 8.45 -1.37
C ARG A 199 -15.86 7.87 -2.79
N ILE A 200 -14.94 6.97 -3.12
CA ILE A 200 -14.86 6.36 -4.46
C ILE A 200 -16.14 5.59 -4.79
N ASN A 201 -16.63 4.77 -3.85
CA ASN A 201 -17.89 4.07 -4.05
C ASN A 201 -19.04 5.02 -4.32
N LYS A 202 -19.22 6.07 -3.50
CA LYS A 202 -20.29 7.06 -3.68
C LYS A 202 -20.22 7.75 -5.03
N GLU A 203 -19.05 8.21 -5.43
CA GLU A 203 -18.84 8.95 -6.68
C GLU A 203 -19.07 8.10 -7.93
N GLU A 204 -18.62 6.84 -7.92
CA GLU A 204 -18.78 5.95 -9.07
C GLU A 204 -20.17 5.28 -9.09
N GLN A 205 -20.78 5.01 -7.94
CA GLN A 205 -22.15 4.47 -7.87
C GLN A 205 -23.21 5.48 -8.33
N ALA A 206 -22.92 6.77 -8.27
CA ALA A 206 -23.76 7.80 -8.88
C ALA A 206 -23.79 7.69 -10.42
N LYS A 207 -22.81 7.04 -11.04
CA LYS A 207 -22.69 6.83 -12.50
C LYS A 207 -23.14 5.42 -12.89
N ASP A 208 -22.72 4.42 -12.12
CA ASP A 208 -23.04 3.01 -12.29
C ASP A 208 -23.43 2.41 -10.93
N PRO A 209 -24.74 2.23 -10.63
CA PRO A 209 -25.19 1.70 -9.35
C PRO A 209 -24.60 0.33 -8.97
N ALA A 210 -24.11 -0.46 -9.93
CA ALA A 210 -23.47 -1.75 -9.68
C ALA A 210 -21.96 -1.64 -9.38
N PHE A 211 -21.37 -0.45 -9.50
CA PHE A 211 -19.96 -0.24 -9.21
C PHE A 211 -19.63 -0.55 -7.75
N THR A 212 -18.49 -1.19 -7.53
CA THR A 212 -17.90 -1.37 -6.20
C THR A 212 -16.38 -1.43 -6.26
N ILE A 213 -15.71 -0.63 -5.43
CA ILE A 213 -14.26 -0.71 -5.20
C ILE A 213 -13.89 -1.88 -4.27
N ILE A 214 -14.86 -2.38 -3.51
CA ILE A 214 -14.70 -3.45 -2.53
C ILE A 214 -14.89 -4.82 -3.15
N GLY A 215 -15.62 -4.96 -4.25
CA GLY A 215 -15.81 -6.24 -4.92
C GLY A 215 -17.21 -6.83 -4.71
N LYS A 216 -17.54 -7.83 -5.53
CA LYS A 216 -18.92 -8.35 -5.68
C LYS A 216 -19.47 -9.03 -4.42
N ASP A 217 -18.60 -9.47 -3.52
CA ASP A 217 -18.99 -10.04 -2.23
C ASP A 217 -19.23 -8.99 -1.14
N ARG A 218 -19.10 -7.70 -1.50
CA ARG A 218 -19.24 -6.52 -0.63
C ARG A 218 -18.17 -6.42 0.47
N VAL A 219 -17.13 -7.26 0.46
CA VAL A 219 -16.21 -7.44 1.60
C VAL A 219 -14.74 -7.34 1.22
N HIS A 220 -14.29 -7.98 0.13
CA HIS A 220 -12.87 -8.17 -0.16
C HIS A 220 -12.40 -7.37 -1.38
N PRO A 221 -11.73 -6.21 -1.17
CA PRO A 221 -11.18 -5.41 -2.25
C PRO A 221 -10.35 -6.27 -3.21
N LEU A 222 -10.49 -6.01 -4.51
CA LEU A 222 -9.56 -6.53 -5.51
C LEU A 222 -8.32 -5.62 -5.59
N SER A 223 -7.38 -5.92 -6.50
CA SER A 223 -6.12 -5.17 -6.63
C SER A 223 -6.28 -3.65 -6.70
N VAL A 224 -7.34 -3.17 -7.36
CA VAL A 224 -7.66 -1.74 -7.44
C VAL A 224 -7.95 -1.13 -6.06
N GLY A 225 -8.79 -1.78 -5.25
CA GLY A 225 -9.12 -1.30 -3.91
C GLY A 225 -7.96 -1.47 -2.92
N HIS A 226 -7.16 -2.53 -3.06
CA HIS A 226 -5.93 -2.69 -2.29
C HIS A 226 -4.90 -1.57 -2.57
N PHE A 227 -4.77 -1.14 -3.82
CA PHE A 227 -3.90 -0.01 -4.17
C PHE A 227 -4.42 1.33 -3.60
N VAL A 228 -5.75 1.54 -3.59
CA VAL A 228 -6.37 2.69 -2.90
C VAL A 228 -6.00 2.71 -1.42
N MET A 229 -6.05 1.56 -0.75
CA MET A 229 -5.64 1.42 0.65
C MET A 229 -4.15 1.73 0.82
N ALA A 230 -3.27 1.20 -0.05
CA ALA A 230 -1.83 1.50 0.00
C ALA A 230 -1.53 3.00 -0.19
N TYR A 231 -2.17 3.65 -1.16
CA TYR A 231 -2.07 5.11 -1.35
C TYR A 231 -2.50 5.87 -0.10
N GLN A 232 -3.62 5.49 0.51
CA GLN A 232 -4.13 6.17 1.70
C GLN A 232 -3.19 5.99 2.90
N PHE A 233 -2.57 4.81 3.03
CA PHE A 233 -1.52 4.57 4.02
C PHE A 233 -0.33 5.52 3.80
N LEU A 234 0.16 5.64 2.56
CA LEU A 234 1.25 6.57 2.23
C LEU A 234 0.87 8.02 2.56
N LYS A 235 -0.38 8.41 2.29
CA LYS A 235 -0.90 9.76 2.56
C LYS A 235 -0.98 10.09 4.05
N ASP A 236 -1.62 9.23 4.83
CA ASP A 236 -1.80 9.47 6.28
C ASP A 236 -0.46 9.37 7.03
N THR A 237 0.49 8.60 6.51
CA THR A 237 1.86 8.50 7.05
C THR A 237 2.83 9.52 6.47
N LYS A 238 2.36 10.45 5.62
CA LYS A 238 3.13 11.54 5.03
C LYS A 238 4.37 11.06 4.28
N ALA A 239 4.19 10.04 3.45
CA ALA A 239 5.25 9.51 2.60
C ALA A 239 5.78 10.60 1.63
N PRO A 240 7.08 10.57 1.31
CA PRO A 240 7.71 11.62 0.52
C PRO A 240 7.24 11.62 -0.94
N GLN A 241 7.10 12.82 -1.47
CA GLN A 241 6.58 13.06 -2.82
C GLN A 241 7.56 12.67 -3.93
N TYR A 242 8.81 13.11 -3.81
CA TYR A 242 9.79 13.02 -4.90
C TYR A 242 10.54 11.68 -4.88
N VAL A 243 10.60 11.05 -6.06
CA VAL A 243 11.63 10.05 -6.41
C VAL A 243 12.96 10.80 -6.49
N SER A 244 12.98 11.87 -7.27
CA SER A 244 14.14 12.71 -7.53
C SER A 244 13.68 14.04 -8.09
N LYS A 245 14.58 15.04 -8.03
CA LYS A 245 14.41 16.29 -8.76
C LYS A 245 15.75 16.68 -9.38
N LEU A 246 15.85 16.56 -10.69
CA LEU A 246 17.01 16.91 -11.49
C LEU A 246 16.79 18.30 -12.06
N VAL A 247 17.55 19.28 -11.59
CA VAL A 247 17.51 20.66 -12.10
C VAL A 247 18.81 20.92 -12.81
N ILE A 248 18.78 20.90 -14.14
CA ILE A 248 19.98 21.08 -14.98
C ILE A 248 20.17 22.58 -15.26
N GLY A 249 21.21 23.15 -14.65
CA GLY A 249 21.63 24.54 -14.82
C GLY A 249 22.66 24.72 -15.94
N ASN A 250 23.26 25.91 -15.98
CA ASN A 250 24.26 26.28 -16.99
C ASN A 250 25.57 25.47 -16.88
N ASP A 251 25.90 25.02 -15.66
CA ASP A 251 27.09 24.25 -15.36
C ASP A 251 26.80 23.15 -14.34
N LEU A 252 27.79 22.28 -14.14
CA LEU A 252 27.68 21.13 -13.24
C LEU A 252 27.42 21.54 -11.78
N ALA A 253 28.06 22.61 -11.30
CA ALA A 253 27.94 23.03 -9.90
C ALA A 253 26.53 23.55 -9.60
N ALA A 254 25.95 24.33 -10.53
CA ALA A 254 24.56 24.78 -10.45
C ALA A 254 23.59 23.58 -10.43
N SER A 255 23.83 22.58 -11.29
CA SER A 255 22.98 21.38 -11.34
C SER A 255 23.06 20.55 -10.06
N GLN A 256 24.26 20.33 -9.53
CA GLN A 256 24.48 19.59 -8.29
C GLN A 256 23.82 20.29 -7.08
N LYS A 257 23.91 21.62 -7.01
CA LYS A 257 23.32 22.41 -5.91
C LYS A 257 21.79 22.41 -5.95
N ALA A 258 21.20 22.44 -7.14
CA ALA A 258 19.75 22.60 -7.32
C ALA A 258 18.99 21.26 -7.37
N SER A 259 19.69 20.15 -7.56
CA SER A 259 19.09 18.81 -7.65
C SER A 259 18.93 18.14 -6.29
N PHE A 260 17.95 17.26 -6.19
CA PHE A 260 17.60 16.53 -4.97
C PHE A 260 17.54 15.04 -5.24
N ASN A 261 18.02 14.27 -4.27
CA ASN A 261 18.04 12.80 -4.29
C ASN A 261 18.72 12.19 -5.52
N ALA A 262 19.75 12.87 -6.02
CA ALA A 262 20.54 12.44 -7.16
C ALA A 262 21.97 12.98 -7.11
N GLU A 263 22.87 12.37 -7.86
CA GLU A 263 24.24 12.82 -8.09
C GLU A 263 24.46 13.03 -9.59
N ILE A 264 24.71 14.27 -10.00
CA ILE A 264 24.95 14.64 -11.40
C ILE A 264 26.46 14.74 -11.63
N LYS A 265 26.92 14.17 -12.75
CA LYS A 265 28.33 14.15 -13.19
C LYS A 265 28.42 14.40 -14.71
N LYS A 266 29.63 14.73 -15.18
CA LYS A 266 30.00 14.82 -16.60
C LYS A 266 29.00 15.62 -17.47
N GLN A 267 28.52 16.75 -16.95
CA GLN A 267 27.62 17.62 -17.70
C GLN A 267 28.36 18.34 -18.84
N SER A 268 27.77 18.33 -20.04
CA SER A 268 28.27 19.05 -21.22
C SER A 268 27.09 19.58 -22.03
N ASN A 269 27.21 20.80 -22.55
CA ASN A 269 26.26 21.37 -23.50
C ASN A 269 27.04 21.89 -24.71
N LYS A 270 27.03 21.14 -25.80
CA LYS A 270 27.78 21.47 -27.03
C LYS A 270 26.95 21.08 -28.26
N ASN A 271 27.05 21.87 -29.32
CA ASN A 271 26.38 21.57 -30.60
C ASN A 271 24.88 21.28 -30.47
N LYS A 272 24.18 22.01 -29.59
CA LYS A 272 22.74 21.82 -29.28
C LYS A 272 22.39 20.44 -28.68
N VAL A 273 23.39 19.78 -28.09
CA VAL A 273 23.25 18.53 -27.35
C VAL A 273 23.71 18.74 -25.92
N LEU A 274 22.76 18.59 -24.99
CA LEU A 274 23.02 18.58 -23.56
C LEU A 274 23.13 17.13 -23.09
N THR A 275 24.24 16.77 -22.45
CA THR A 275 24.47 15.45 -21.86
C THR A 275 24.88 15.57 -20.41
N PHE A 276 24.49 14.59 -19.58
CA PHE A 276 25.01 14.43 -18.22
C PHE A 276 24.83 12.99 -17.76
N GLU A 277 25.68 12.57 -16.82
CA GLU A 277 25.49 11.33 -16.09
C GLU A 277 24.72 11.64 -14.80
N CYS A 278 23.75 10.80 -14.45
CA CYS A 278 22.97 10.95 -13.23
C CYS A 278 22.83 9.61 -12.52
N LEU A 279 23.19 9.58 -11.23
CA LEU A 279 22.80 8.52 -10.30
C LEU A 279 21.67 9.05 -9.41
N GLU A 280 20.44 8.67 -9.70
CA GLU A 280 19.31 8.89 -8.80
C GLU A 280 19.42 7.95 -7.59
N LYS A 281 18.96 8.38 -6.42
CA LYS A 281 19.06 7.58 -5.18
C LYS A 281 17.78 6.79 -4.86
N SER A 282 16.81 6.85 -5.74
CA SER A 282 15.54 6.13 -5.67
C SER A 282 15.07 5.77 -7.09
N LEU A 283 14.18 4.81 -7.19
CA LEU A 283 13.50 4.41 -8.41
C LEU A 283 12.05 4.90 -8.43
N PRO A 284 11.45 5.14 -9.62
CA PRO A 284 10.01 5.37 -9.71
C PRO A 284 9.25 4.11 -9.25
N CYS A 285 8.13 4.28 -8.56
CA CYS A 285 7.29 3.16 -8.13
C CYS A 285 6.34 2.77 -9.28
N PRO A 286 6.37 1.52 -9.76
CA PRO A 286 5.45 1.06 -10.78
C PRO A 286 4.08 0.79 -10.17
N VAL A 287 3.05 0.76 -11.01
CA VAL A 287 1.68 0.38 -10.61
C VAL A 287 1.29 -0.87 -11.39
N LYS A 288 0.92 -1.94 -10.67
CA LYS A 288 0.46 -3.20 -11.26
C LYS A 288 -0.64 -2.95 -12.29
N GLU A 289 -0.65 -3.70 -13.39
CA GLU A 289 -1.71 -3.59 -14.41
C GLU A 289 -3.11 -3.74 -13.80
N SER A 290 -3.29 -4.72 -12.90
CA SER A 290 -4.56 -4.96 -12.20
C SER A 290 -5.00 -3.80 -11.29
N ALA A 291 -4.10 -2.88 -10.94
CA ALA A 291 -4.36 -1.74 -10.07
C ALA A 291 -4.37 -0.39 -10.82
N LYS A 292 -3.91 -0.31 -12.09
CA LYS A 292 -3.78 0.95 -12.85
C LYS A 292 -5.06 1.79 -12.89
N LYS A 293 -6.24 1.16 -12.87
CA LYS A 293 -7.53 1.86 -12.82
C LYS A 293 -7.66 2.79 -11.61
N ALA A 294 -6.97 2.49 -10.50
CA ALA A 294 -6.99 3.31 -9.30
C ALA A 294 -6.47 4.73 -9.51
N LEU A 295 -5.56 4.93 -10.49
CA LEU A 295 -4.98 6.24 -10.81
C LEU A 295 -6.01 7.26 -11.32
N LYS A 296 -7.21 6.81 -11.71
CA LYS A 296 -8.32 7.72 -12.06
C LYS A 296 -8.87 8.48 -10.84
N TRP A 297 -8.75 7.93 -9.64
CA TRP A 297 -9.28 8.51 -8.40
C TRP A 297 -8.19 9.06 -7.47
N LEU A 298 -6.93 8.74 -7.75
CA LEU A 298 -5.80 9.01 -6.88
C LEU A 298 -4.69 9.73 -7.64
N PRO A 299 -4.23 10.89 -7.18
CA PRO A 299 -3.08 11.58 -7.75
C PRO A 299 -1.76 10.94 -7.29
N PHE A 300 -1.64 9.60 -7.35
CA PHE A 300 -0.46 8.88 -6.85
C PHE A 300 0.83 9.34 -7.51
N ASN A 301 0.82 9.58 -8.83
CA ASN A 301 2.01 10.01 -9.53
C ASN A 301 2.46 11.42 -9.15
N ASP A 302 1.52 12.28 -8.76
CA ASP A 302 1.76 13.67 -8.39
C ASP A 302 2.04 13.82 -6.89
N GLU A 303 1.52 12.93 -6.04
CA GLU A 303 1.73 12.99 -4.59
C GLU A 303 2.87 12.12 -4.10
N PHE A 304 3.22 11.03 -4.79
CA PHE A 304 4.19 10.05 -4.29
C PHE A 304 5.17 9.51 -5.33
N ASN A 305 5.11 9.92 -6.60
CA ASN A 305 5.95 9.32 -7.66
C ASN A 305 6.62 10.35 -8.57
N ILE A 306 7.00 11.52 -8.09
CA ILE A 306 7.57 12.56 -8.97
C ILE A 306 9.08 12.33 -9.19
N SER A 307 9.47 12.02 -10.42
CA SER A 307 10.85 12.02 -10.91
C SER A 307 11.03 13.23 -11.84
N LEU A 308 11.30 14.40 -11.26
CA LEU A 308 11.23 15.65 -12.02
C LEU A 308 12.55 15.90 -12.78
N LEU A 309 12.48 16.12 -14.09
CA LEU A 309 13.59 16.64 -14.89
C LEU A 309 13.27 18.04 -15.40
N GLN A 310 14.05 19.02 -14.96
CA GLN A 310 13.94 20.42 -15.36
C GLN A 310 15.25 20.90 -15.97
N VAL A 311 15.21 21.60 -17.10
CA VAL A 311 16.39 22.18 -17.75
C VAL A 311 16.16 23.67 -17.97
N LYS A 312 17.03 24.51 -17.40
CA LYS A 312 16.79 25.96 -17.34
C LYS A 312 17.13 26.73 -18.61
N SER A 313 18.02 26.19 -19.43
CA SER A 313 18.72 26.98 -20.46
C SER A 313 18.76 26.26 -21.80
N LEU A 314 17.61 25.77 -22.26
CA LEU A 314 17.44 25.31 -23.62
C LEU A 314 17.02 26.48 -24.52
N GLU A 315 17.54 26.51 -25.75
CA GLU A 315 17.00 27.42 -26.77
C GLU A 315 15.57 27.01 -27.13
N ARG A 316 14.78 27.95 -27.64
CA ARG A 316 13.44 27.63 -28.15
C ARG A 316 13.49 26.51 -29.20
N GLY A 317 12.60 25.52 -29.06
CA GLY A 317 12.44 24.43 -30.02
C GLY A 317 12.03 23.11 -29.38
N ASP A 318 11.99 22.08 -30.22
CA ASP A 318 11.71 20.71 -29.80
C ASP A 318 13.00 19.93 -29.58
N TYR A 319 12.95 18.99 -28.65
CA TYR A 319 14.09 18.19 -28.22
C TYR A 319 13.70 16.73 -28.08
N ASN A 320 14.63 15.83 -28.38
CA ASN A 320 14.51 14.42 -28.01
C ASN A 320 15.24 14.17 -26.69
N LEU A 321 14.56 13.50 -25.76
CA LEU A 321 15.17 12.99 -24.54
C LEU A 321 15.56 11.53 -24.74
N PHE A 322 16.83 11.22 -24.48
CA PHE A 322 17.34 9.86 -24.41
C PHE A 322 17.91 9.58 -23.01
N ILE A 323 17.76 8.34 -22.55
CA ILE A 323 18.42 7.81 -21.36
C ILE A 323 19.05 6.48 -21.76
N ASP A 324 20.36 6.34 -21.62
CA ASP A 324 21.15 5.18 -22.08
C ASP A 324 20.85 4.83 -23.56
N ASP A 325 20.85 5.85 -24.41
CA ASP A 325 20.53 5.78 -25.84
C ASP A 325 19.11 5.28 -26.20
N VAL A 326 18.26 5.03 -25.21
CA VAL A 326 16.83 4.77 -25.42
C VAL A 326 16.10 6.09 -25.60
N LEU A 327 15.40 6.28 -26.73
CA LEU A 327 14.51 7.43 -26.93
C LEU A 327 13.34 7.32 -25.95
N ILE A 328 13.23 8.30 -25.05
CA ILE A 328 12.16 8.36 -24.06
C ILE A 328 10.91 9.00 -24.68
N ALA A 329 11.04 10.24 -25.12
CA ALA A 329 10.01 11.02 -25.80
C ALA A 329 10.59 12.32 -26.36
N SER A 330 9.77 13.09 -27.07
CA SER A 330 10.11 14.45 -27.50
C SER A 330 9.34 15.49 -26.67
N PHE A 331 9.99 16.61 -26.39
CA PHE A 331 9.45 17.71 -25.58
C PHE A 331 9.86 19.07 -26.11
N THR A 332 9.09 20.09 -25.80
CA THR A 332 9.46 21.49 -26.04
C THR A 332 10.47 21.98 -25.00
N ASP A 333 11.19 23.05 -25.29
CA ASP A 333 11.97 23.79 -24.30
C ASP A 333 11.13 24.24 -23.10
N GLU A 334 9.87 24.65 -23.33
CA GLU A 334 8.95 25.04 -22.27
C GLU A 334 8.60 23.87 -21.33
N ALA A 335 8.40 22.67 -21.85
CA ALA A 335 8.15 21.48 -21.05
C ALA A 335 9.37 21.14 -20.18
N PHE A 336 10.58 21.24 -20.72
CA PHE A 336 11.81 21.10 -19.94
C PHE A 336 11.99 22.21 -18.90
N SER A 337 11.65 23.45 -19.24
CA SER A 337 11.73 24.58 -18.31
C SER A 337 10.72 24.46 -17.17
N THR A 338 9.52 23.95 -17.44
CA THR A 338 8.47 23.68 -16.44
C THR A 338 8.82 22.48 -15.58
N GLY A 339 9.36 21.43 -16.21
CA GLY A 339 9.73 20.17 -15.57
C GLY A 339 8.85 19.00 -16.04
N ILE A 340 9.50 17.89 -16.38
CA ILE A 340 8.87 16.66 -16.87
C ILE A 340 8.92 15.61 -15.77
N ASN A 341 7.79 14.97 -15.45
CA ASN A 341 7.78 13.84 -14.53
C ASN A 341 8.13 12.54 -15.27
N LEU A 342 9.39 12.11 -15.15
CA LEU A 342 9.92 10.92 -15.84
C LEU A 342 9.31 9.60 -15.37
N SER A 343 8.67 9.56 -14.18
CA SER A 343 8.02 8.34 -13.70
C SER A 343 6.82 7.90 -14.54
N LEU A 344 6.30 8.79 -15.38
CA LEU A 344 5.22 8.50 -16.32
C LEU A 344 5.70 7.75 -17.57
N TYR A 345 7.02 7.66 -17.78
CA TYR A 345 7.63 7.08 -18.98
C TYR A 345 8.18 5.69 -18.68
N GLN A 346 7.39 4.67 -19.01
CA GLN A 346 7.71 3.27 -18.69
C GLN A 346 8.92 2.73 -19.45
N ASN A 347 9.31 3.36 -20.56
CA ASN A 347 10.48 3.02 -21.36
C ASN A 347 11.81 3.54 -20.77
N THR A 348 11.79 4.27 -19.65
CA THR A 348 13.04 4.65 -18.97
C THR A 348 13.74 3.42 -18.37
N PRO A 349 15.09 3.33 -18.43
CA PRO A 349 15.83 2.23 -17.79
C PRO A 349 15.52 2.07 -16.30
N GLN A 350 15.32 3.18 -15.58
CA GLN A 350 14.94 3.21 -14.17
C GLN A 350 13.58 2.54 -13.95
N TYR A 351 12.56 2.87 -14.76
CA TYR A 351 11.24 2.25 -14.63
C TYR A 351 11.30 0.75 -14.97
N GLN A 352 12.08 0.35 -15.98
CA GLN A 352 12.31 -1.06 -16.30
C GLN A 352 13.00 -1.81 -15.16
N GLN A 353 13.89 -1.15 -14.41
CA GLN A 353 14.44 -1.70 -13.17
C GLN A 353 13.35 -1.83 -12.10
N SER A 354 12.50 -0.84 -11.93
CA SER A 354 11.40 -0.90 -10.96
C SER A 354 10.41 -2.03 -11.21
N ILE A 355 10.16 -2.40 -12.46
CA ILE A 355 9.36 -3.58 -12.81
C ILE A 355 9.98 -4.85 -12.21
N LYS A 356 11.31 -5.00 -12.23
CA LYS A 356 12.00 -6.14 -11.60
C LYS A 356 11.83 -6.14 -10.08
N VAL A 357 11.82 -4.97 -9.45
CA VAL A 357 11.52 -4.81 -8.01
C VAL A 357 10.09 -5.27 -7.71
N MET A 358 9.12 -4.82 -8.53
CA MET A 358 7.72 -5.26 -8.43
C MET A 358 7.58 -6.78 -8.57
N ASP A 359 8.22 -7.39 -9.56
CA ASP A 359 8.18 -8.84 -9.77
C ASP A 359 8.75 -9.61 -8.57
N ALA A 360 9.85 -9.12 -7.97
CA ALA A 360 10.43 -9.69 -6.76
C ALA A 360 9.46 -9.59 -5.56
N CYS A 361 8.82 -8.43 -5.37
CA CYS A 361 7.80 -8.23 -4.34
C CYS A 361 6.60 -9.17 -4.53
N VAL A 362 6.08 -9.29 -5.75
CA VAL A 362 4.94 -10.18 -6.06
C VAL A 362 5.31 -11.64 -5.80
N LYS A 363 6.50 -12.06 -6.22
CA LYS A 363 7.01 -13.43 -5.97
C LYS A 363 7.13 -13.74 -4.48
N TYR A 364 7.59 -12.79 -3.66
CA TYR A 364 7.61 -12.93 -2.20
C TYR A 364 6.19 -13.14 -1.66
N ARG A 365 5.24 -12.25 -2.00
CA ARG A 365 3.85 -12.31 -1.54
C ARG A 365 3.20 -13.66 -1.90
N ASP A 366 3.36 -14.09 -3.15
CA ASP A 366 2.78 -15.35 -3.63
C ASP A 366 3.31 -16.56 -2.86
N THR A 367 4.61 -16.55 -2.55
CA THR A 367 5.25 -17.58 -1.73
C THR A 367 4.74 -17.53 -0.28
N GLU A 368 4.64 -16.34 0.31
CA GLU A 368 4.17 -16.16 1.69
C GLU A 368 2.69 -16.54 1.85
N SER A 369 1.88 -16.34 0.81
CA SER A 369 0.46 -16.72 0.80
C SER A 369 0.24 -18.20 1.09
N ALA A 370 1.17 -19.08 0.66
CA ALA A 370 1.12 -20.50 0.96
C ALA A 370 1.19 -20.75 2.47
N ILE A 371 2.11 -20.07 3.17
CA ILE A 371 2.25 -20.15 4.63
C ILE A 371 0.99 -19.62 5.32
N ARG A 372 0.45 -18.49 4.86
CA ARG A 372 -0.78 -17.92 5.45
C ARG A 372 -1.97 -18.86 5.33
N ASN A 373 -2.11 -19.56 4.20
CA ASN A 373 -3.17 -20.56 4.02
C ASN A 373 -2.99 -21.77 4.94
N LEU A 374 -1.75 -22.19 5.23
CA LEU A 374 -1.48 -23.22 6.25
C LEU A 374 -1.89 -22.72 7.65
N ARG A 375 -1.45 -21.53 8.03
CA ARG A 375 -1.77 -20.90 9.32
C ARG A 375 -3.27 -20.70 9.52
N PHE A 376 -4.01 -20.40 8.46
CA PHE A 376 -5.47 -20.34 8.49
C PHE A 376 -6.09 -21.65 8.99
N VAL A 377 -5.66 -22.80 8.45
CA VAL A 377 -6.18 -24.10 8.87
C VAL A 377 -5.75 -24.42 10.29
N GLU A 378 -4.49 -24.19 10.64
CA GLU A 378 -3.93 -24.47 11.97
C GLU A 378 -4.64 -23.69 13.09
N PHE A 379 -4.77 -22.38 12.93
CA PHE A 379 -5.35 -21.54 13.98
C PHE A 379 -6.88 -21.62 14.05
N ASN A 380 -7.56 -21.72 12.91
CA ASN A 380 -9.03 -21.65 12.91
C ASN A 380 -9.70 -23.01 12.92
N GLN A 381 -9.05 -24.04 12.37
CA GLN A 381 -9.70 -25.32 12.08
C GLN A 381 -9.10 -26.48 12.89
N LEU A 382 -7.86 -26.37 13.33
CA LEU A 382 -7.17 -27.37 14.15
C LEU A 382 -6.98 -26.98 15.62
N SER A 383 -7.58 -25.87 16.08
CA SER A 383 -7.39 -25.36 17.45
C SER A 383 -7.79 -26.36 18.56
N GLY A 384 -8.67 -27.32 18.26
CA GLY A 384 -9.07 -28.40 19.18
C GLY A 384 -8.15 -29.63 19.16
N LEU A 385 -7.23 -29.73 18.20
CA LEU A 385 -6.33 -30.87 18.04
C LEU A 385 -4.97 -30.55 18.71
N LYS A 386 -4.63 -31.32 19.75
CA LYS A 386 -3.41 -31.11 20.56
C LYS A 386 -2.11 -31.42 19.81
N ASP A 387 -2.09 -32.53 19.09
CA ASP A 387 -0.93 -32.97 18.29
C ASP A 387 -1.27 -32.82 16.81
N GLN A 388 -0.51 -31.95 16.13
CA GLN A 388 -0.66 -31.66 14.71
C GLN A 388 0.53 -32.19 13.89
N SER A 389 1.40 -33.02 14.49
CA SER A 389 2.59 -33.59 13.83
C SER A 389 2.27 -34.80 12.94
N ASP A 390 1.24 -35.58 13.30
CA ASP A 390 0.74 -36.69 12.50
C ASP A 390 -0.31 -36.20 11.48
N LEU A 391 0.06 -36.16 10.20
CA LEU A 391 -0.83 -35.72 9.13
C LEU A 391 -2.02 -36.63 8.89
N THR A 392 -1.92 -37.93 9.21
CA THR A 392 -3.06 -38.85 9.12
C THR A 392 -4.10 -38.50 10.18
N LEU A 393 -3.67 -38.21 11.41
CA LEU A 393 -4.57 -37.74 12.48
C LEU A 393 -5.20 -36.39 12.11
N VAL A 394 -4.41 -35.47 11.55
CA VAL A 394 -4.89 -34.16 11.10
C VAL A 394 -5.93 -34.31 9.99
N GLU A 395 -5.69 -35.16 9.00
CA GLU A 395 -6.62 -35.42 7.89
C GLU A 395 -7.95 -35.99 8.40
N GLN A 396 -7.91 -36.97 9.32
CA GLN A 396 -9.12 -37.51 9.93
C GLN A 396 -9.91 -36.44 10.69
N TYR A 397 -9.22 -35.58 11.44
CA TYR A 397 -9.83 -34.47 12.15
C TYR A 397 -10.49 -33.47 11.19
N LEU A 398 -9.78 -33.08 10.11
CA LEU A 398 -10.30 -32.16 9.09
C LEU A 398 -11.49 -32.75 8.33
N ASN A 399 -11.49 -34.05 8.04
CA ASN A 399 -12.64 -34.72 7.41
C ASN A 399 -13.87 -34.65 8.32
N LYS A 400 -13.72 -34.95 9.62
CA LYS A 400 -14.83 -34.79 10.59
C LYS A 400 -15.30 -33.34 10.70
N ARG A 401 -14.37 -32.38 10.66
CA ARG A 401 -14.70 -30.96 10.65
C ARG A 401 -15.47 -30.58 9.39
N LEU A 402 -15.07 -31.09 8.22
CA LEU A 402 -15.72 -30.82 6.95
C LEU A 402 -17.16 -31.35 6.92
N GLU A 403 -17.41 -32.52 7.49
CA GLU A 403 -18.76 -33.08 7.65
C GLU A 403 -19.69 -32.13 8.43
N SER A 404 -19.18 -31.50 9.51
CA SER A 404 -19.94 -30.51 10.28
C SER A 404 -20.27 -29.21 9.52
N LEU A 405 -19.69 -29.01 8.34
CA LEU A 405 -19.86 -27.81 7.50
C LEU A 405 -20.73 -28.08 6.26
N LYS A 406 -21.27 -29.29 6.08
CA LYS A 406 -22.08 -29.65 4.90
C LYS A 406 -23.30 -28.77 4.71
N ASP A 407 -23.97 -28.43 5.80
CA ASP A 407 -25.17 -27.59 5.77
C ASP A 407 -24.86 -26.09 5.75
N GLY A 408 -23.58 -25.72 5.83
CA GLY A 408 -23.12 -24.34 5.69
C GLY A 408 -22.74 -24.04 4.25
N GLY A 409 -23.18 -22.89 3.71
CA GLY A 409 -22.93 -22.44 2.33
C GLY A 409 -21.45 -22.18 1.94
N HIS A 410 -20.49 -22.79 2.64
CA HIS A 410 -19.06 -22.68 2.43
C HIS A 410 -18.34 -24.05 2.39
N TYR A 411 -19.08 -25.17 2.29
CA TYR A 411 -18.51 -26.52 2.26
C TYR A 411 -17.38 -26.67 1.22
N GLU A 412 -17.62 -26.28 -0.03
CA GLU A 412 -16.64 -26.41 -1.12
C GLU A 412 -15.36 -25.59 -0.85
N TYR A 413 -15.51 -24.40 -0.27
CA TYR A 413 -14.38 -23.57 0.14
C TYR A 413 -13.52 -24.30 1.17
N TYR A 414 -14.13 -24.80 2.25
CA TYR A 414 -13.39 -25.50 3.30
C TYR A 414 -12.81 -26.83 2.82
N GLN A 415 -13.52 -27.58 1.99
CA GLN A 415 -13.01 -28.80 1.36
C GLN A 415 -11.72 -28.50 0.59
N LYS A 416 -11.70 -27.43 -0.21
CA LYS A 416 -10.51 -27.01 -0.94
C LYS A 416 -9.38 -26.60 0.01
N GLN A 417 -9.66 -25.84 1.06
CA GLN A 417 -8.63 -25.42 2.02
C GLN A 417 -8.02 -26.62 2.76
N PHE A 418 -8.82 -27.57 3.21
CA PHE A 418 -8.34 -28.73 3.97
C PHE A 418 -7.53 -29.67 3.09
N LYS A 419 -8.00 -29.94 1.86
CA LYS A 419 -7.23 -30.70 0.88
C LYS A 419 -5.89 -30.04 0.59
N ASN A 420 -5.87 -28.73 0.36
CA ASN A 420 -4.64 -27.99 0.10
C ASN A 420 -3.69 -28.00 1.30
N TYR A 421 -4.21 -27.96 2.53
CA TYR A 421 -3.40 -28.07 3.73
C TYR A 421 -2.64 -29.40 3.77
N ILE A 422 -3.34 -30.53 3.64
CA ILE A 422 -2.71 -31.86 3.65
C ILE A 422 -1.66 -31.99 2.55
N LEU A 423 -1.95 -31.51 1.34
CA LEU A 423 -1.03 -31.59 0.21
C LEU A 423 0.24 -30.74 0.42
N LYS A 424 0.11 -29.54 1.02
CA LYS A 424 1.20 -28.56 1.08
C LYS A 424 1.95 -28.52 2.40
N LYS A 425 1.43 -29.14 3.46
CA LYS A 425 2.03 -29.05 4.80
C LYS A 425 3.47 -29.59 4.84
N ASN A 426 3.77 -30.64 4.07
CA ASN A 426 5.13 -31.18 3.96
C ASN A 426 6.13 -30.22 3.28
N GLU A 427 5.65 -29.25 2.49
CA GLU A 427 6.50 -28.26 1.82
C GLU A 427 6.81 -27.03 2.69
N GLU A 428 6.17 -26.90 3.85
CA GLU A 428 6.23 -25.70 4.69
C GLU A 428 7.68 -25.30 5.04
N GLY A 429 8.50 -26.25 5.45
CA GLY A 429 9.90 -25.98 5.82
C GLY A 429 10.72 -25.40 4.67
N GLU A 430 10.50 -25.91 3.45
CA GLU A 430 11.18 -25.42 2.25
C GLU A 430 10.65 -24.05 1.81
N VAL A 431 9.34 -23.81 1.95
CA VAL A 431 8.75 -22.50 1.68
C VAL A 431 9.28 -21.45 2.68
N LEU A 432 9.35 -21.78 3.97
CA LEU A 432 9.89 -20.88 5.00
C LEU A 432 11.37 -20.53 4.77
N LYS A 433 12.20 -21.48 4.31
CA LYS A 433 13.60 -21.22 3.94
C LYS A 433 13.73 -20.31 2.71
N LYS A 434 12.77 -20.34 1.78
CA LYS A 434 12.77 -19.51 0.57
C LYS A 434 12.43 -18.04 0.85
N LEU A 435 11.58 -17.75 1.83
CA LEU A 435 11.09 -16.39 2.09
C LEU A 435 12.22 -15.37 2.37
N PRO A 436 13.22 -15.63 3.25
CA PRO A 436 14.34 -14.70 3.44
C PRO A 436 15.16 -14.45 2.17
N VAL A 437 15.34 -15.46 1.32
CA VAL A 437 16.05 -15.33 0.04
C VAL A 437 15.28 -14.44 -0.93
N LEU A 438 13.96 -14.63 -1.02
CA LEU A 438 13.09 -13.79 -1.86
C LEU A 438 13.04 -12.34 -1.35
N ALA A 439 13.00 -12.14 -0.03
CA ALA A 439 13.06 -10.80 0.55
C ALA A 439 14.41 -10.12 0.25
N ALA A 440 15.53 -10.85 0.33
CA ALA A 440 16.85 -10.32 -0.04
C ALA A 440 16.92 -9.93 -1.52
N ALA A 441 16.34 -10.74 -2.41
CA ALA A 441 16.33 -10.48 -3.85
C ALA A 441 15.66 -9.14 -4.22
N ILE A 442 14.66 -8.68 -3.45
CA ILE A 442 14.06 -7.35 -3.63
C ILE A 442 15.13 -6.25 -3.52
N TYR A 443 16.01 -6.35 -2.54
CA TYR A 443 17.07 -5.36 -2.27
C TYR A 443 18.32 -5.51 -3.15
N GLU A 444 18.47 -6.66 -3.80
CA GLU A 444 19.52 -6.86 -4.81
C GLU A 444 19.18 -6.14 -6.12
N VAL A 445 17.90 -6.16 -6.51
CA VAL A 445 17.46 -5.58 -7.79
C VAL A 445 17.04 -4.12 -7.70
N ASN A 446 16.85 -3.56 -6.50
CA ASN A 446 16.35 -2.18 -6.32
C ASN A 446 17.43 -1.09 -6.28
N GLN A 447 18.71 -1.43 -6.38
CA GLN A 447 19.81 -0.45 -6.30
C GLN A 447 19.90 0.38 -7.59
N PRO A 448 19.59 1.69 -7.55
CA PRO A 448 19.66 2.54 -8.75
C PRO A 448 21.05 2.53 -9.39
N LYS A 449 21.09 2.71 -10.70
CA LYS A 449 22.33 2.74 -11.48
C LYS A 449 22.58 4.13 -12.06
N PRO A 450 23.84 4.50 -12.33
CA PRO A 450 24.10 5.72 -13.08
C PRO A 450 23.61 5.55 -14.52
N HIS A 451 22.90 6.56 -15.02
CA HIS A 451 22.37 6.61 -16.38
C HIS A 451 22.89 7.85 -17.12
N VAL A 452 23.06 7.73 -18.44
CA VAL A 452 23.47 8.85 -19.29
C VAL A 452 22.22 9.49 -19.90
N PHE A 453 21.98 10.75 -19.56
CA PHE A 453 20.93 11.56 -20.14
C PHE A 453 21.49 12.33 -21.32
N LYS A 454 20.74 12.36 -22.43
CA LYS A 454 21.04 13.13 -23.64
C LYS A 454 19.79 13.84 -24.11
N ILE A 455 19.87 15.16 -24.23
CA ILE A 455 18.81 16.03 -24.71
C ILE A 455 19.33 16.71 -25.98
N GLU A 456 18.73 16.39 -27.11
CA GLU A 456 19.19 16.81 -28.44
C GLU A 456 18.10 17.65 -29.12
N LYS A 457 18.47 18.86 -29.56
CA LYS A 457 17.56 19.74 -30.29
C LYS A 457 17.22 19.12 -31.64
N LYS A 458 15.94 19.12 -32.00
CA LYS A 458 15.50 18.74 -33.35
C LYS A 458 15.93 19.80 -34.38
N PRO A 459 16.09 19.40 -35.65
CA PRO A 459 16.43 20.30 -36.76
C PRO A 459 15.53 21.52 -36.87
#